data_AF-X8C882-F1
#
_entry.id   AF-X8C882-F1
#
_cell.length_a   1.000
_cell.length_b   1.000
_cell.length_c   1.000
_cell.angle_alpha   90.00
_cell.angle_beta   90.00
_cell.angle_gamma   90.00
#
_symmetry.space_group_name_H-M   'P 1'
#
loop_
_entity.id
_entity.type
_entity.pdbx_description
1 polymer ?
#
loop_
_entity_poly.entity_id
_entity_poly.type
_entity_poly.pdbx_seq_one_letter_code
_entity_poly.pdbx_strand_id
1 'polypeptide(L)'
;MTRAEFIVDAIQERVLELTAGEEEDASTPLVRPLAAEMQMSLDPVQSRTTAPVEAADLSATAIPKAPPATILDGTSNVSALTSDVLFGLHNRDYPSLWALAQLANIAHSGPVDIDKFYSDVTKHAWEFGELLIFLERKTGARYTALFPTNRAKQKAAEGRFRSFAIGDIRAEGNAKLNLSGPLFQWRAATVAFIPGEPIRIGITGLGLELLEIVAGITIAEPHASDIARRFFTYLSRHSPGDWKGFAETLTVIGTSGANRQRILDHFASCWPSWTANEVSTNAMGYIARAREWGMIQPKQTHLKYYPTELGLELIGGTR
;
A
#
# COMPACT_ATOMS: atom_id res chain seq x y z
N MET A 1 -2.18 -3.84 6.70
CA MET A 1 -3.22 -3.19 7.53
C MET A 1 -4.54 -3.12 6.75
N THR A 2 -5.61 -3.72 7.26
CA THR A 2 -6.96 -3.69 6.65
C THR A 2 -7.79 -2.52 7.19
N ARG A 3 -8.90 -2.14 6.53
CA ARG A 3 -9.84 -1.12 7.05
C ARG A 3 -10.38 -1.49 8.44
N ALA A 4 -10.54 -2.78 8.74
CA ALA A 4 -10.95 -3.25 10.06
C ALA A 4 -9.83 -3.09 11.09
N GLU A 5 -8.57 -3.34 10.74
CA GLU A 5 -7.42 -3.04 11.61
C GLU A 5 -7.19 -1.55 11.77
N PHE A 6 -7.43 -0.73 10.74
CA PHE A 6 -7.40 0.73 10.89
C PHE A 6 -8.46 1.22 11.89
N ILE A 7 -9.65 0.64 11.86
CA ILE A 7 -10.73 0.96 12.80
C ILE A 7 -10.42 0.40 14.19
N VAL A 8 -9.90 -0.83 14.30
CA VAL A 8 -9.54 -1.45 15.59
C VAL A 8 -8.34 -0.74 16.22
N ASP A 9 -7.30 -0.42 15.45
CA ASP A 9 -6.17 0.39 15.92
C ASP A 9 -6.65 1.79 16.31
N ALA A 10 -7.51 2.45 15.52
CA ALA A 10 -8.07 3.75 15.89
C ALA A 10 -8.97 3.69 17.13
N ILE A 11 -9.70 2.59 17.35
CA ILE A 11 -10.51 2.37 18.55
C ILE A 11 -9.62 2.06 19.75
N GLN A 12 -8.61 1.21 19.61
CA GLN A 12 -7.64 0.90 20.67
C GLN A 12 -6.82 2.14 21.05
N GLU A 13 -6.43 2.95 20.06
CA GLU A 13 -5.75 4.25 20.21
C GLU A 13 -6.68 5.23 20.95
N ARG A 14 -7.97 5.31 20.59
CA ARG A 14 -8.95 6.15 21.30
C ARG A 14 -9.22 5.69 22.73
N VAL A 15 -9.25 4.39 22.99
CA VAL A 15 -9.41 3.82 24.34
C VAL A 15 -8.17 4.10 25.19
N LEU A 16 -6.96 4.01 24.62
CA LEU A 16 -5.71 4.37 25.29
C LEU A 16 -5.61 5.87 25.57
N GLU A 17 -6.06 6.73 24.66
CA GLU A 17 -6.15 8.19 24.90
C GLU A 17 -7.15 8.55 26.01
N LEU A 18 -8.29 7.87 26.07
CA LEU A 18 -9.31 8.11 27.10
C LEU A 18 -8.88 7.56 28.47
N THR A 19 -8.15 6.44 28.51
CA THR A 19 -7.65 5.86 29.77
C THR A 19 -6.37 6.53 30.28
N ALA A 20 -5.55 7.12 29.41
CA ALA A 20 -4.41 7.93 29.81
C ALA A 20 -4.80 9.35 30.28
N GLY A 21 -6.07 9.74 30.13
CA GLY A 21 -6.62 11.04 30.54
C GLY A 21 -7.32 11.05 31.91
N GLU A 22 -7.33 9.94 32.66
CA GLU A 22 -8.05 9.80 33.95
C GLU A 22 -7.12 9.78 35.18
N GLU A 23 -6.00 10.51 35.13
CA GLU A 23 -5.24 10.88 36.34
C GLU A 23 -5.28 12.40 36.57
N GLU A 24 -6.48 12.95 36.76
CA GLU A 24 -6.74 14.16 37.57
C GLU A 24 -8.25 14.42 37.55
N ASP A 25 -8.98 13.85 38.51
CA ASP A 25 -9.65 14.61 39.59
C ASP A 25 -10.71 13.73 40.26
N ALA A 26 -10.60 13.60 41.58
CA ALA A 26 -11.51 12.80 42.39
C ALA A 26 -12.71 13.65 42.79
N SER A 27 -13.88 13.46 42.17
CA SER A 27 -15.19 13.63 42.84
C SER A 27 -16.34 13.05 42.02
N THR A 28 -16.97 11.98 42.52
CA THR A 28 -18.29 11.47 42.09
C THR A 28 -19.38 12.05 43.03
N PRO A 29 -20.66 12.15 42.62
CA PRO A 29 -21.51 10.95 42.64
C PRO A 29 -22.57 10.81 41.51
N LEU A 30 -22.75 9.54 41.10
CA LEU A 30 -24.01 8.82 40.83
C LEU A 30 -24.97 9.29 39.72
N VAL A 31 -24.95 8.56 38.59
CA VAL A 31 -26.18 8.01 37.97
C VAL A 31 -25.95 6.54 37.59
N ARG A 32 -26.92 5.70 37.96
CA ARG A 32 -26.93 4.22 37.89
C ARG A 32 -27.23 3.68 36.47
N PRO A 33 -27.00 2.37 36.22
CA PRO A 33 -26.61 1.81 34.93
C PRO A 33 -27.78 1.24 34.11
N LEU A 34 -27.65 1.28 32.78
CA LEU A 34 -28.32 0.33 31.88
C LEU A 34 -27.26 -0.67 31.40
N ALA A 35 -27.00 -1.68 32.23
CA ALA A 35 -26.17 -2.83 31.89
C ALA A 35 -27.06 -4.08 31.90
N ALA A 36 -27.56 -4.43 30.73
CA ALA A 36 -28.19 -5.69 30.32
C ALA A 36 -28.46 -5.48 28.81
N GLU A 37 -27.93 -6.20 27.83
CA GLU A 37 -27.35 -7.53 27.73
C GLU A 37 -26.40 -7.50 26.51
N MET A 38 -25.17 -7.97 26.66
CA MET A 38 -24.38 -8.59 25.58
C MET A 38 -23.15 -9.23 26.24
N GLN A 39 -23.43 -10.28 26.99
CA GLN A 39 -22.45 -11.12 27.63
C GLN A 39 -21.87 -12.07 26.57
N MET A 40 -20.92 -11.56 25.78
CA MET A 40 -20.02 -12.43 25.01
C MET A 40 -18.85 -12.78 25.91
N SER A 41 -18.73 -14.08 26.19
CA SER A 41 -17.65 -14.71 26.95
C SER A 41 -16.28 -14.16 26.51
N LEU A 42 -15.64 -13.38 27.39
CA LEU A 42 -14.23 -13.04 27.29
C LEU A 42 -13.46 -14.22 27.87
N ASP A 43 -13.15 -15.21 27.02
CA ASP A 43 -12.13 -16.18 27.38
C ASP A 43 -10.79 -15.43 27.52
N PRO A 44 -10.05 -15.62 28.63
CA PRO A 44 -8.76 -14.98 28.80
C PRO A 44 -7.81 -15.50 27.73
N VAL A 45 -7.30 -14.59 26.89
CA VAL A 45 -6.22 -14.86 25.94
C VAL A 45 -5.00 -15.28 26.74
N GLN A 46 -4.86 -16.59 26.95
CA GLN A 46 -3.65 -17.18 27.46
C GLN A 46 -2.52 -16.81 26.51
N SER A 47 -1.54 -16.12 27.08
CA SER A 47 -0.25 -15.84 26.49
C SER A 47 0.35 -17.16 25.97
N ARG A 48 0.20 -17.41 24.67
CA ARG A 48 0.90 -18.51 24.01
C ARG A 48 2.31 -18.02 23.73
N THR A 49 3.24 -18.44 24.57
CA THR A 49 4.66 -18.49 24.26
C THR A 49 4.80 -19.33 23.00
N THR A 50 4.89 -18.69 21.84
CA THR A 50 5.03 -19.38 20.56
C THR A 50 6.42 -19.97 20.45
N ALA A 51 6.49 -21.29 20.32
CA ALA A 51 7.66 -22.00 19.81
C ALA A 51 8.13 -21.35 18.49
N PRO A 52 9.43 -21.45 18.13
CA PRO A 52 9.94 -20.85 16.90
C PRO A 52 9.20 -21.45 15.71
N VAL A 53 8.37 -20.62 15.07
CA VAL A 53 7.69 -20.94 13.82
C VAL A 53 8.79 -21.19 12.79
N GLU A 54 8.85 -22.40 12.21
CA GLU A 54 9.69 -22.65 11.04
C GLU A 54 9.42 -21.54 10.03
N ALA A 55 10.46 -20.82 9.61
CA ALA A 55 10.34 -19.81 8.58
C ALA A 55 9.68 -20.46 7.35
N ALA A 56 8.41 -20.15 7.10
CA ALA A 56 7.74 -20.71 5.95
C ALA A 56 8.48 -20.24 4.71
N ASP A 57 8.69 -21.15 3.77
CA ASP A 57 9.26 -20.78 2.48
C ASP A 57 8.29 -19.85 1.74
N LEU A 58 8.70 -18.58 1.61
CA LEU A 58 7.96 -17.53 0.90
C LEU A 58 8.43 -17.39 -0.55
N SER A 59 9.31 -18.26 -1.05
CA SER A 59 9.86 -18.20 -2.41
C SER A 59 8.78 -18.23 -3.51
N ALA A 60 7.66 -18.91 -3.25
CA ALA A 60 6.49 -18.93 -4.14
C ALA A 60 5.81 -17.55 -4.32
N THR A 61 6.16 -16.58 -3.48
CA THR A 61 5.72 -15.18 -3.57
C THR A 61 6.80 -14.26 -4.14
N ALA A 62 7.92 -14.79 -4.63
CA ALA A 62 8.94 -13.95 -5.23
C ALA A 62 8.42 -13.26 -6.50
N ILE A 63 8.67 -11.95 -6.64
CA ILE A 63 8.42 -11.25 -7.90
C ILE A 63 9.37 -11.82 -8.96
N PRO A 64 8.86 -12.40 -10.05
CA PRO A 64 9.71 -13.01 -11.06
C PRO A 64 10.50 -11.93 -11.82
N LYS A 65 11.64 -12.32 -12.37
CA LYS A 65 12.33 -11.49 -13.35
C LYS A 65 11.43 -11.32 -14.58
N ALA A 66 11.32 -10.09 -15.08
CA ALA A 66 10.51 -9.79 -16.25
C ALA A 66 11.02 -10.58 -17.48
N PRO A 67 10.12 -11.15 -18.30
CA PRO A 67 10.50 -11.64 -19.62
C PRO A 67 10.89 -10.46 -20.53
N PRO A 68 11.61 -10.71 -21.65
CA PRO A 68 11.70 -9.72 -22.72
C PRO A 68 10.29 -9.29 -23.14
N ALA A 69 10.04 -7.98 -23.12
CA ALA A 69 8.74 -7.42 -23.40
C ALA A 69 8.80 -6.31 -24.45
N THR A 70 7.78 -6.23 -25.30
CA THR A 70 7.56 -5.09 -26.17
C THR A 70 7.19 -3.86 -25.32
N ILE A 71 8.03 -2.83 -25.37
CA ILE A 71 7.80 -1.58 -24.66
C ILE A 71 6.71 -0.79 -25.37
N LEU A 72 5.74 -0.30 -24.61
CA LEU A 72 4.79 0.70 -25.07
C LEU A 72 5.35 2.08 -24.78
N ASP A 73 5.90 2.73 -25.80
CA ASP A 73 6.33 4.13 -25.72
C ASP A 73 5.10 5.04 -25.61
N GLY A 74 5.14 5.99 -24.68
CA GLY A 74 4.02 6.84 -24.26
C GLY A 74 3.53 7.87 -25.30
N THR A 75 3.60 7.57 -26.60
CA THR A 75 3.37 8.52 -27.70
C THR A 75 1.92 8.64 -28.16
N SER A 76 0.94 8.04 -27.49
CA SER A 76 -0.44 7.97 -27.96
C SER A 76 -1.42 8.76 -27.08
N ASN A 77 -1.66 10.03 -27.39
CA ASN A 77 -2.84 10.85 -26.98
C ASN A 77 -3.36 10.71 -25.52
N VAL A 78 -2.53 10.29 -24.56
CA VAL A 78 -2.92 10.19 -23.14
C VAL A 78 -2.80 11.58 -22.51
N SER A 79 -3.90 12.12 -22.00
CA SER A 79 -3.87 13.41 -21.32
C SER A 79 -3.73 13.21 -19.83
N ALA A 80 -2.49 13.39 -19.37
CA ALA A 80 -2.11 13.68 -18.00
C ALA A 80 -2.35 12.58 -16.94
N LEU A 81 -1.41 12.51 -15.98
CA LEU A 81 -1.69 11.87 -14.71
C LEU A 81 -2.56 12.80 -13.86
N THR A 82 -3.53 12.23 -13.17
CA THR A 82 -4.49 13.01 -12.35
C THR A 82 -3.93 13.43 -10.98
N SER A 83 -2.84 12.81 -10.51
CA SER A 83 -2.15 13.18 -9.27
C SER A 83 -0.70 12.70 -9.34
N ASP A 84 0.22 13.49 -8.80
CA ASP A 84 1.62 13.10 -8.63
C ASP A 84 1.86 12.25 -7.37
N VAL A 85 0.90 12.24 -6.43
CA VAL A 85 0.93 11.47 -5.18
C VAL A 85 0.05 10.23 -5.30
N LEU A 86 0.49 9.09 -4.76
CA LEU A 86 -0.35 7.90 -4.65
C LEU A 86 -1.41 8.11 -3.59
N PHE A 87 -2.61 8.37 -4.09
CA PHE A 87 -3.76 8.67 -3.27
C PHE A 87 -4.45 7.39 -2.76
N GLY A 88 -4.93 7.44 -1.52
CA GLY A 88 -5.90 6.49 -1.01
C GLY A 88 -5.30 5.17 -0.50
N LEU A 89 -6.18 4.19 -0.27
CA LEU A 89 -5.96 2.91 0.44
C LEU A 89 -4.86 1.99 -0.13
N HIS A 90 -4.06 2.47 -1.07
CA HIS A 90 -2.78 1.90 -1.46
C HIS A 90 -1.79 2.03 -0.29
N ASN A 91 -1.83 1.05 0.61
CA ASN A 91 -1.03 0.98 1.82
C ASN A 91 -0.01 -0.17 1.79
N ARG A 92 0.15 -0.76 0.60
CA ARG A 92 1.09 -1.82 0.27
C ARG A 92 1.57 -1.69 -1.17
N ASP A 93 2.87 -1.71 -1.36
CA ASP A 93 3.51 -1.62 -2.68
C ASP A 93 3.56 -2.97 -3.38
N TYR A 94 3.86 -4.04 -2.63
CA TYR A 94 4.01 -5.39 -3.17
C TYR A 94 2.87 -5.83 -4.11
N PRO A 95 1.57 -5.66 -3.79
CA PRO A 95 0.49 -6.04 -4.71
C PRO A 95 0.55 -5.34 -6.07
N SER A 96 1.05 -4.10 -6.11
CA SER A 96 1.22 -3.35 -7.35
C SER A 96 2.43 -3.81 -8.12
N LEU A 97 3.55 -4.09 -7.45
CA LEU A 97 4.73 -4.67 -8.08
C LEU A 97 4.44 -6.08 -8.62
N TRP A 98 3.63 -6.86 -7.92
CA TRP A 98 3.12 -8.14 -8.41
C TRP A 98 2.24 -7.95 -9.65
N ALA A 99 1.32 -6.98 -9.65
CA ALA A 99 0.48 -6.68 -10.80
C ALA A 99 1.28 -6.18 -12.01
N LEU A 100 2.37 -5.44 -11.78
CA LEU A 100 3.33 -5.05 -12.81
C LEU A 100 4.03 -6.26 -13.43
N ALA A 101 4.47 -7.23 -12.62
CA ALA A 101 5.02 -8.49 -13.13
C ALA A 101 4.00 -9.29 -13.95
N GLN A 102 2.73 -9.31 -13.54
CA GLN A 102 1.66 -9.90 -14.34
C GLN A 102 1.46 -9.17 -15.67
N LEU A 103 1.48 -7.84 -15.68
CA LEU A 103 1.40 -7.06 -16.91
C LEU A 103 2.56 -7.38 -17.85
N ALA A 104 3.80 -7.44 -17.33
CA ALA A 104 4.98 -7.79 -18.13
C ALA A 104 4.84 -9.18 -18.77
N ASN A 105 4.31 -10.16 -18.03
CA ASN A 105 4.07 -11.51 -18.53
C ASN A 105 2.94 -11.58 -19.56
N ILE A 106 1.81 -10.92 -19.31
CA ILE A 106 0.64 -10.96 -20.20
C ILE A 106 0.89 -10.16 -21.48
N ALA A 107 1.55 -9.01 -21.37
CA ALA A 107 1.82 -8.10 -22.48
C ALA A 107 3.23 -8.26 -23.08
N HIS A 108 3.93 -9.37 -22.80
CA HIS A 108 5.32 -9.56 -23.24
C HIS A 108 5.48 -9.48 -24.78
N SER A 109 4.46 -9.94 -25.53
CA SER A 109 4.46 -9.89 -27.00
C SER A 109 3.94 -8.57 -27.58
N GLY A 110 3.41 -7.68 -26.75
CA GLY A 110 2.79 -6.43 -27.18
C GLY A 110 1.64 -5.97 -26.28
N PRO A 111 1.16 -4.72 -26.44
CA PRO A 111 0.04 -4.19 -25.67
C PRO A 111 -1.22 -5.05 -25.83
N VAL A 112 -1.92 -5.28 -24.71
CA VAL A 112 -3.13 -6.10 -24.66
C VAL A 112 -4.35 -5.25 -24.37
N ASP A 113 -5.52 -5.72 -24.81
CA ASP A 113 -6.81 -5.12 -24.44
C ASP A 113 -6.93 -4.99 -22.91
N ILE A 114 -7.36 -3.82 -22.44
CA ILE A 114 -7.43 -3.51 -21.01
C ILE A 114 -8.42 -4.41 -20.26
N ASP A 115 -9.57 -4.75 -20.85
CA ASP A 115 -10.58 -5.59 -20.21
C ASP A 115 -10.09 -7.03 -20.12
N LYS A 116 -9.39 -7.49 -21.16
CA LYS A 116 -8.70 -8.78 -21.13
C LYS A 116 -7.64 -8.82 -20.03
N PHE A 117 -6.78 -7.79 -19.94
CA PHE A 117 -5.79 -7.70 -18.89
C PHE A 117 -6.43 -7.73 -17.50
N TYR A 118 -7.47 -6.92 -17.26
CA TYR A 118 -8.17 -6.90 -15.98
C TYR A 118 -8.80 -8.24 -15.63
N SER A 119 -9.38 -8.94 -16.60
CA SER A 119 -9.90 -10.30 -16.39
C SER A 119 -8.78 -11.26 -15.98
N ASP A 120 -7.71 -11.32 -16.76
CA ASP A 120 -6.62 -12.28 -16.59
C ASP A 120 -5.85 -12.03 -15.28
N VAL A 121 -5.48 -10.78 -14.98
CA VAL A 121 -4.77 -10.43 -13.74
C VAL A 121 -5.62 -10.64 -12.48
N THR A 122 -6.93 -10.39 -12.56
CA THR A 122 -7.85 -10.61 -11.43
C THR A 122 -7.98 -12.10 -11.12
N LYS A 123 -8.05 -12.94 -12.15
CA LYS A 123 -8.05 -14.40 -11.99
C LYS A 123 -6.79 -14.87 -11.27
N HIS A 124 -5.61 -14.43 -11.74
CA HIS A 124 -4.34 -14.76 -11.07
C HIS A 124 -4.29 -14.21 -9.63
N ALA A 125 -4.86 -13.04 -9.37
CA ALA A 125 -4.89 -12.45 -8.03
C ALA A 125 -5.73 -13.28 -7.04
N TRP A 126 -6.81 -13.92 -7.50
CA TRP A 126 -7.58 -14.88 -6.69
C TRP A 126 -6.76 -16.14 -6.37
N GLU A 127 -6.10 -16.72 -7.37
CA GLU A 127 -5.26 -17.91 -7.18
C GLU A 127 -4.10 -17.62 -6.22
N PHE A 128 -3.45 -16.46 -6.38
CA PHE A 128 -2.42 -15.98 -5.48
C PHE A 128 -2.98 -15.70 -4.07
N GLY A 129 -4.18 -15.14 -3.97
CA GLY A 129 -4.87 -14.93 -2.69
C GLY A 129 -5.06 -16.23 -1.88
N GLU A 130 -5.40 -17.35 -2.53
CA GLU A 130 -5.50 -18.66 -1.86
C GLU A 130 -4.13 -19.15 -1.34
N LEU A 131 -3.06 -18.96 -2.12
CA LEU A 131 -1.68 -19.23 -1.67
C LEU A 131 -1.34 -18.40 -0.43
N LEU A 132 -1.68 -17.11 -0.43
CA LEU A 132 -1.41 -16.23 0.70
C LEU A 132 -2.20 -16.67 1.94
N ILE A 133 -3.48 -17.02 1.82
CA ILE A 133 -4.28 -17.57 2.95
C ILE A 133 -3.60 -18.81 3.54
N PHE A 134 -3.09 -19.71 2.69
CA PHE A 134 -2.36 -20.89 3.14
C PHE A 134 -1.09 -20.51 3.94
N LEU A 135 -0.31 -19.54 3.44
CA LEU A 135 0.90 -19.04 4.11
C LEU A 135 0.58 -18.31 5.42
N GLU A 136 -0.50 -17.53 5.47
CA GLU A 136 -0.96 -16.88 6.70
C GLU A 136 -1.33 -17.90 7.78
N ARG A 137 -2.03 -18.99 7.40
CA ARG A 137 -2.37 -20.08 8.34
C ARG A 137 -1.14 -20.80 8.87
N LYS A 138 -0.10 -20.96 8.05
CA LYS A 138 1.15 -21.63 8.43
C LYS A 138 2.04 -20.76 9.33
N THR A 139 2.10 -19.46 9.07
CA THR A 139 3.04 -18.54 9.73
C THR A 139 2.42 -17.70 10.85
N GLY A 140 1.11 -17.52 10.85
CA GLY A 140 0.39 -16.58 11.71
C GLY A 140 0.53 -15.10 11.29
N ALA A 141 1.35 -14.79 10.29
CA ALA A 141 1.48 -13.44 9.73
C ALA A 141 0.37 -13.16 8.72
N ARG A 142 0.07 -11.87 8.48
CA ARG A 142 -0.89 -11.45 7.45
C ARG A 142 -0.17 -11.01 6.17
N TYR A 143 -0.57 -11.60 5.05
CA TYR A 143 -0.01 -11.43 3.71
C TYR A 143 -1.05 -11.05 2.66
N THR A 144 -2.34 -11.27 2.93
CA THR A 144 -3.46 -11.11 1.98
C THR A 144 -3.88 -9.66 1.73
N ALA A 145 -3.11 -8.67 2.19
CA ALA A 145 -3.45 -7.26 2.03
C ALA A 145 -3.61 -6.90 0.55
N LEU A 146 -4.74 -6.27 0.21
CA LEU A 146 -5.19 -5.89 -1.15
C LEU A 146 -5.46 -7.03 -2.14
N PHE A 147 -4.98 -8.25 -1.89
CA PHE A 147 -5.35 -9.41 -2.72
C PHE A 147 -6.80 -9.85 -2.45
N PRO A 148 -7.55 -10.25 -3.49
CA PRO A 148 -8.91 -10.71 -3.33
C PRO A 148 -8.95 -12.11 -2.66
N THR A 149 -9.66 -12.21 -1.53
CA THR A 149 -9.79 -13.45 -0.74
C THR A 149 -11.23 -13.76 -0.31
N ASN A 150 -12.15 -12.79 -0.38
CA ASN A 150 -13.53 -12.94 0.07
C ASN A 150 -14.50 -13.21 -1.09
N ARG A 151 -14.77 -14.49 -1.37
CA ARG A 151 -15.68 -14.93 -2.45
C ARG A 151 -17.11 -14.37 -2.31
N ALA A 152 -17.59 -14.13 -1.09
CA ALA A 152 -18.93 -13.57 -0.88
C ALA A 152 -19.05 -12.09 -1.31
N LYS A 153 -17.92 -11.39 -1.48
CA LYS A 153 -17.85 -9.99 -1.93
C LYS A 153 -16.97 -9.83 -3.17
N GLN A 154 -17.06 -10.79 -4.10
CA GLN A 154 -16.18 -10.90 -5.26
C GLN A 154 -16.03 -9.57 -6.02
N LYS A 155 -17.12 -9.00 -6.55
CA LYS A 155 -17.08 -7.76 -7.34
C LYS A 155 -16.39 -6.60 -6.61
N ALA A 156 -16.63 -6.46 -5.31
CA ALA A 156 -16.03 -5.41 -4.49
C ALA A 156 -14.53 -5.66 -4.22
N ALA A 157 -14.14 -6.92 -4.02
CA ALA A 157 -12.73 -7.31 -3.84
C ALA A 157 -11.92 -7.10 -5.11
N GLU A 158 -12.47 -7.48 -6.27
CA GLU A 158 -11.84 -7.30 -7.58
C GLU A 158 -11.69 -5.82 -7.93
N GLY A 159 -12.76 -5.02 -7.76
CA GLY A 159 -12.70 -3.58 -8.00
C GLY A 159 -11.66 -2.88 -7.11
N ARG A 160 -11.57 -3.30 -5.85
CA ARG A 160 -10.54 -2.80 -4.92
C ARG A 160 -9.13 -3.16 -5.35
N PHE A 161 -8.90 -4.43 -5.71
CA PHE A 161 -7.61 -4.90 -6.19
C PHE A 161 -7.19 -4.10 -7.43
N ARG A 162 -8.06 -4.00 -8.45
CA ARG A 162 -7.76 -3.24 -9.68
C ARG A 162 -7.41 -1.78 -9.39
N SER A 163 -8.26 -1.09 -8.63
CA SER A 163 -8.06 0.34 -8.35
C SER A 163 -6.77 0.62 -7.56
N PHE A 164 -6.43 -0.22 -6.56
CA PHE A 164 -5.29 0.04 -5.67
C PHE A 164 -3.99 -0.68 -6.02
N ALA A 165 -4.02 -1.77 -6.79
CA ALA A 165 -2.83 -2.48 -7.25
C ALA A 165 -2.44 -2.10 -8.69
N ILE A 166 -3.39 -1.64 -9.50
CA ILE A 166 -3.15 -1.30 -10.91
C ILE A 166 -3.33 0.21 -11.10
N GLY A 167 -4.55 0.67 -10.87
CA GLY A 167 -4.98 2.04 -11.11
C GLY A 167 -6.30 2.13 -11.88
N ASP A 168 -6.77 3.36 -12.10
CA ASP A 168 -7.96 3.64 -12.90
C ASP A 168 -7.59 4.37 -14.20
N ILE A 169 -8.34 4.06 -15.26
CA ILE A 169 -8.32 4.74 -16.55
C ILE A 169 -9.70 5.36 -16.75
N ARG A 170 -9.78 6.67 -16.95
CA ARG A 170 -11.06 7.37 -17.16
C ARG A 170 -11.00 8.21 -18.42
N ALA A 171 -12.00 8.08 -19.28
CA ALA A 171 -12.13 8.96 -20.44
C ALA A 171 -12.51 10.38 -20.00
N GLU A 172 -11.85 11.37 -20.57
CA GLU A 172 -12.17 12.79 -20.45
C GLU A 172 -12.60 13.31 -21.82
N GLY A 173 -13.90 13.24 -22.09
CA GLY A 173 -14.42 13.48 -23.45
C GLY A 173 -13.95 12.43 -24.45
N ASN A 174 -13.86 12.80 -25.73
CA ASN A 174 -13.68 11.85 -26.84
C ASN A 174 -12.22 11.59 -27.24
N ALA A 175 -11.25 12.32 -26.69
CA ALA A 175 -9.88 12.33 -27.20
C ALA A 175 -8.80 12.20 -26.12
N LYS A 176 -9.19 12.04 -24.86
CA LYS A 176 -8.28 12.12 -23.71
C LYS A 176 -8.60 11.04 -22.68
N LEU A 177 -7.55 10.47 -22.09
CA LEU A 177 -7.65 9.56 -20.97
C LEU A 177 -6.89 10.13 -19.78
N ASN A 178 -7.53 10.14 -18.62
CA ASN A 178 -6.93 10.38 -17.32
C ASN A 178 -6.48 9.05 -16.70
N LEU A 179 -5.22 8.98 -16.31
CA LEU A 179 -4.63 7.81 -15.65
C LEU A 179 -4.32 8.12 -14.19
N SER A 180 -4.63 7.18 -13.29
CA SER A 180 -4.38 7.30 -11.85
C SER A 180 -4.02 5.96 -11.22
N GLY A 181 -3.28 5.98 -10.10
CA GLY A 181 -2.88 4.77 -9.38
C GLY A 181 -1.44 4.33 -9.65
N PRO A 182 -0.98 3.26 -8.97
CA PRO A 182 0.44 2.94 -8.80
C PRO A 182 1.16 2.70 -10.12
N LEU A 183 0.61 1.88 -11.03
CA LEU A 183 1.36 1.54 -12.24
C LEU A 183 1.56 2.74 -13.17
N PHE A 184 0.61 3.67 -13.20
CA PHE A 184 0.69 4.86 -14.04
C PHE A 184 1.52 5.97 -13.38
N GLN A 185 1.36 6.19 -12.07
CA GLN A 185 2.14 7.19 -11.34
C GLN A 185 3.61 6.80 -11.21
N TRP A 186 3.90 5.50 -11.11
CA TRP A 186 5.25 4.96 -11.23
C TRP A 186 5.80 4.98 -12.65
N ARG A 187 5.04 5.45 -13.64
CA ARG A 187 5.40 5.40 -15.05
C ARG A 187 5.70 3.99 -15.56
N ALA A 188 5.29 2.97 -14.81
CA ALA A 188 5.63 1.57 -15.07
C ALA A 188 4.73 0.95 -16.16
N ALA A 189 3.50 1.45 -16.28
CA ALA A 189 2.57 1.09 -17.34
C ALA A 189 2.05 2.34 -18.04
N THR A 190 1.62 2.16 -19.29
CA THR A 190 0.88 3.17 -20.04
C THR A 190 -0.17 2.50 -20.91
N VAL A 191 -1.01 3.31 -21.57
CA VAL A 191 -2.05 2.84 -22.48
C VAL A 191 -1.89 3.44 -23.86
N ALA A 192 -2.26 2.65 -24.87
CA ALA A 192 -2.48 3.10 -26.23
C ALA A 192 -3.97 3.36 -26.43
N PHE A 193 -4.30 4.56 -26.92
CA PHE A 193 -5.66 4.98 -27.18
C PHE A 193 -5.83 5.53 -28.59
N ILE A 194 -6.71 4.89 -29.35
CA ILE A 194 -7.17 5.33 -30.66
C ILE A 194 -8.70 5.40 -30.57
N PRO A 195 -9.34 6.57 -30.82
CA PRO A 195 -10.79 6.69 -30.77
C PRO A 195 -11.49 5.65 -31.65
N GLY A 196 -12.42 4.90 -31.07
CA GLY A 196 -13.15 3.82 -31.76
C GLY A 196 -12.47 2.45 -31.68
N GLU A 197 -11.26 2.35 -31.16
CA GLU A 197 -10.58 1.09 -30.87
C GLU A 197 -10.58 0.77 -29.36
N PRO A 198 -10.46 -0.51 -28.97
CA PRO A 198 -10.27 -0.87 -27.58
C PRO A 198 -8.98 -0.26 -27.00
N ILE A 199 -9.05 0.23 -25.76
CA ILE A 199 -7.88 0.71 -25.03
C ILE A 199 -6.95 -0.47 -24.78
N ARG A 200 -5.66 -0.30 -25.09
CA ARG A 200 -4.64 -1.32 -24.82
C ARG A 200 -3.66 -0.85 -23.76
N ILE A 201 -3.24 -1.74 -22.87
CA ILE A 201 -2.25 -1.48 -21.83
C ILE A 201 -0.95 -2.22 -22.13
N GLY A 202 0.18 -1.60 -21.80
CA GLY A 202 1.49 -2.20 -21.93
C GLY A 202 2.47 -1.71 -20.86
N ILE A 203 3.56 -2.44 -20.70
CA ILE A 203 4.69 -2.04 -19.85
C ILE A 203 5.54 -0.99 -20.56
N THR A 204 6.07 -0.02 -19.81
CA THR A 204 7.02 0.97 -20.33
C THR A 204 8.47 0.50 -20.09
N GLY A 205 9.45 1.21 -20.67
CA GLY A 205 10.86 0.97 -20.32
C GLY A 205 11.15 1.18 -18.82
N LEU A 206 10.54 2.19 -18.20
CA LEU A 206 10.65 2.44 -16.76
C LEU A 206 9.99 1.34 -15.91
N GLY A 207 8.92 0.71 -16.42
CA GLY A 207 8.31 -0.44 -15.77
C GLY A 207 9.21 -1.67 -15.74
N LEU A 208 9.98 -1.90 -16.82
CA LEU A 208 10.99 -2.96 -16.85
C LEU A 208 12.14 -2.66 -15.89
N GLU A 209 12.65 -1.43 -15.87
CA GLU A 209 13.67 -1.00 -14.89
C GLU A 209 13.19 -1.22 -13.45
N LEU A 210 11.94 -0.84 -13.14
CA LEU A 210 11.35 -1.06 -11.83
C LEU A 210 11.27 -2.55 -11.47
N LEU A 211 10.84 -3.41 -12.41
CA LEU A 211 10.83 -4.87 -12.19
C LEU A 211 12.23 -5.45 -11.97
N GLU A 212 13.26 -4.94 -12.65
CA GLU A 212 14.65 -5.35 -12.41
C GLU A 212 15.16 -4.91 -11.03
N ILE A 213 14.65 -3.81 -10.49
CA ILE A 213 14.96 -3.38 -9.12
C ILE A 213 14.37 -4.36 -8.11
N VAL A 214 13.09 -4.72 -8.27
CA VAL A 214 12.33 -5.49 -7.27
C VAL A 214 12.30 -6.99 -7.51
N ALA A 215 12.93 -7.50 -8.57
CA ALA A 215 12.97 -8.93 -8.86
C ALA A 215 13.54 -9.71 -7.65
N GLY A 216 12.81 -10.75 -7.26
CA GLY A 216 13.18 -11.60 -6.13
C GLY A 216 12.65 -11.16 -4.76
N ILE A 217 12.08 -9.96 -4.61
CA ILE A 217 11.40 -9.63 -3.35
C ILE A 217 10.20 -10.55 -3.15
N THR A 218 9.94 -10.92 -1.91
CA THR A 218 8.78 -11.74 -1.53
C THR A 218 7.73 -10.87 -0.83
N ILE A 219 6.60 -11.46 -0.43
CA ILE A 219 5.60 -10.77 0.40
C ILE A 219 6.11 -10.44 1.82
N ALA A 220 7.31 -10.91 2.20
CA ALA A 220 7.90 -10.67 3.51
C ALA A 220 8.25 -9.20 3.72
N GLU A 221 7.86 -8.66 4.88
CA GLU A 221 8.20 -7.29 5.30
C GLU A 221 9.15 -7.35 6.52
N PRO A 222 10.13 -6.43 6.63
CA PRO A 222 10.48 -5.42 5.65
C PRO A 222 11.30 -5.96 4.47
N HIS A 223 11.24 -5.30 3.32
CA HIS A 223 12.11 -5.58 2.18
C HIS A 223 13.58 -5.25 2.48
N ALA A 224 14.50 -5.93 1.79
CA ALA A 224 15.94 -5.75 1.96
C ALA A 224 16.37 -4.30 1.66
N SER A 225 17.27 -3.75 2.48
CA SER A 225 17.62 -2.31 2.43
C SER A 225 18.29 -1.89 1.13
N ASP A 226 19.07 -2.75 0.49
CA ASP A 226 19.70 -2.48 -0.81
C ASP A 226 18.65 -2.34 -1.93
N ILE A 227 17.61 -3.19 -1.91
CA ILE A 227 16.49 -3.09 -2.85
C ILE A 227 15.66 -1.84 -2.55
N ALA A 228 15.37 -1.56 -1.28
CA ALA A 228 14.66 -0.36 -0.87
C ALA A 228 15.35 0.93 -1.35
N ARG A 229 16.69 1.03 -1.22
CA ARG A 229 17.46 2.16 -1.75
C ARG A 229 17.28 2.36 -3.25
N ARG A 230 17.35 1.27 -4.02
CA ARG A 230 17.17 1.30 -5.47
C ARG A 230 15.74 1.72 -5.83
N PHE A 231 14.74 1.20 -5.12
CA PHE A 231 13.33 1.57 -5.28
C PHE A 231 13.09 3.06 -5.01
N PHE A 232 13.60 3.62 -3.91
CA PHE A 232 13.43 5.05 -3.63
C PHE A 232 14.26 5.95 -4.55
N THR A 233 15.41 5.48 -5.02
CA THR A 233 16.16 6.16 -6.09
C THR A 233 15.32 6.23 -7.37
N TYR A 234 14.63 5.15 -7.73
CA TYR A 234 13.69 5.15 -8.85
C TYR A 234 12.52 6.13 -8.60
N LEU A 235 11.85 6.06 -7.44
CA LEU A 235 10.70 6.93 -7.15
C LEU A 235 11.08 8.41 -7.16
N SER A 236 12.21 8.79 -6.55
CA SER A 236 12.67 10.18 -6.56
C SER A 236 12.92 10.75 -7.96
N ARG A 237 13.27 9.91 -8.93
CA ARG A 237 13.52 10.32 -10.33
C ARG A 237 12.26 10.30 -11.18
N HIS A 238 11.43 9.27 -11.04
CA HIS A 238 10.34 8.98 -11.99
C HIS A 238 8.94 9.25 -11.42
N SER A 239 8.82 9.36 -10.10
CA SER A 239 7.58 9.58 -9.35
C SER A 239 7.80 10.54 -8.16
N PRO A 240 8.28 11.77 -8.41
CA PRO A 240 8.69 12.69 -7.35
C PRO A 240 7.56 13.05 -6.38
N GLY A 241 6.29 13.04 -6.82
CA GLY A 241 5.16 13.28 -5.91
C GLY A 241 4.92 12.11 -4.94
N ASP A 242 5.10 10.86 -5.39
CA ASP A 242 5.01 9.69 -4.50
C ASP A 242 6.19 9.67 -3.53
N TRP A 243 7.40 9.96 -4.02
CA TRP A 243 8.57 10.16 -3.17
C TRP A 243 8.36 11.26 -2.11
N LYS A 244 7.73 12.38 -2.47
CA LYS A 244 7.41 13.46 -1.53
C LYS A 244 6.61 12.93 -0.34
N GLY A 245 5.62 12.05 -0.55
CA GLY A 245 4.86 11.46 0.55
C GLY A 245 5.72 10.71 1.57
N PHE A 246 6.68 9.91 1.10
CA PHE A 246 7.66 9.24 1.96
C PHE A 246 8.60 10.23 2.66
N ALA A 247 9.11 11.22 1.92
CA ALA A 247 10.02 12.23 2.46
C ALA A 247 9.36 13.05 3.56
N GLU A 248 8.12 13.50 3.37
CA GLU A 248 7.36 14.25 4.38
C GLU A 248 7.04 13.38 5.60
N THR A 249 6.71 12.10 5.40
CA THR A 249 6.50 11.13 6.49
C THR A 249 7.73 10.99 7.37
N LEU A 250 8.90 10.79 6.74
CA LEU A 250 10.15 10.65 7.46
C LEU A 250 10.58 11.96 8.14
N THR A 251 10.34 13.10 7.48
CA THR A 251 10.63 14.44 8.01
C THR A 251 9.84 14.73 9.29
N VAL A 252 8.53 14.47 9.29
CA VAL A 252 7.69 14.75 10.47
C VAL A 252 8.03 13.82 11.63
N ILE A 253 8.37 12.56 11.35
CA ILE A 253 8.80 11.59 12.36
C ILE A 253 10.11 12.03 13.00
N GLY A 254 11.11 12.38 12.18
CA GLY A 254 12.42 12.80 12.65
C GLY A 254 13.11 11.80 13.58
N THR A 255 14.18 12.23 14.24
CA THR A 255 14.94 11.37 15.17
C THR A 255 14.22 11.14 16.50
N SER A 256 13.33 12.06 16.90
CA SER A 256 12.60 12.00 18.17
C SER A 256 11.31 11.17 18.11
N GLY A 257 10.94 10.70 16.92
CA GLY A 257 9.64 10.11 16.64
C GLY A 257 8.48 11.12 16.63
N ALA A 258 7.36 10.70 16.06
CA ALA A 258 6.11 11.45 16.02
C ALA A 258 4.90 10.58 16.34
N ASN A 259 3.90 11.14 17.01
CA ASN A 259 2.60 10.49 17.17
C ASN A 259 1.73 10.73 15.92
N ARG A 260 0.58 10.06 15.87
CA ARG A 260 -0.36 10.17 14.75
C ARG A 260 -0.81 11.61 14.51
N GLN A 261 -1.25 12.32 15.55
CA GLN A 261 -1.78 13.69 15.40
C GLN A 261 -0.76 14.63 14.75
N ARG A 262 0.49 14.61 15.20
CA ARG A 262 1.57 15.41 14.62
C ARG A 262 1.79 15.10 13.13
N ILE A 263 1.70 13.82 12.74
CA ILE A 263 1.82 13.41 11.34
C ILE A 263 0.65 13.98 10.51
N LEU A 264 -0.58 13.89 11.03
CA LEU A 264 -1.76 14.41 10.34
C LEU A 264 -1.70 15.94 10.16
N ASP A 265 -1.30 16.67 11.21
CA ASP A 265 -1.16 18.13 11.16
C ASP A 265 -0.10 18.55 10.13
N HIS A 266 1.03 17.83 10.08
CA HIS A 266 2.07 18.06 9.08
C HIS A 266 1.55 17.81 7.66
N PHE A 267 0.89 16.68 7.42
CA PHE A 267 0.34 16.36 6.11
C PHE A 267 -0.75 17.36 5.66
N ALA A 268 -1.59 17.84 6.57
CA ALA A 268 -2.56 18.89 6.28
C ALA A 268 -1.87 20.19 5.84
N SER A 269 -0.69 20.50 6.40
CA SER A 269 0.09 21.68 6.01
C SER A 269 0.80 21.51 4.65
N CYS A 270 1.30 20.31 4.34
CA CYS A 270 1.98 20.00 3.08
C CYS A 270 1.04 19.93 1.88
N TRP A 271 -0.23 19.57 2.12
CA TRP A 271 -1.29 19.52 1.12
C TRP A 271 -2.57 20.22 1.60
N PRO A 272 -2.61 21.57 1.62
CA PRO A 272 -3.75 22.34 2.16
C PRO A 272 -5.07 22.13 1.41
N SER A 273 -5.03 21.63 0.18
CA SER A 273 -6.22 21.33 -0.62
C SER A 273 -6.88 20.00 -0.26
N TRP A 274 -6.23 19.17 0.57
CA TRP A 274 -6.80 17.89 1.00
C TRP A 274 -7.80 18.09 2.13
N THR A 275 -8.89 17.35 2.06
CA THR A 275 -9.83 17.17 3.16
C THR A 275 -9.19 16.37 4.30
N ALA A 276 -9.75 16.46 5.51
CA ALA A 276 -9.25 15.72 6.68
C ALA A 276 -9.20 14.19 6.44
N ASN A 277 -10.14 13.65 5.67
CA ASN A 277 -10.16 12.22 5.33
C ASN A 277 -9.01 11.83 4.39
N GLU A 278 -8.66 12.72 3.45
CA GLU A 278 -7.54 12.51 2.52
C GLU A 278 -6.20 12.58 3.25
N VAL A 279 -6.02 13.58 4.12
CA VAL A 279 -4.86 13.68 5.01
C VAL A 279 -4.69 12.39 5.82
N SER A 280 -5.74 11.94 6.50
CA SER A 280 -5.69 10.73 7.33
C SER A 280 -5.38 9.47 6.52
N THR A 281 -6.03 9.30 5.36
CA THR A 281 -5.83 8.11 4.52
C THR A 281 -4.43 8.07 3.92
N ASN A 282 -3.96 9.19 3.36
CA ASN A 282 -2.66 9.26 2.70
C ASN A 282 -1.51 9.15 3.69
N ALA A 283 -1.55 9.89 4.81
CA ALA A 283 -0.52 9.81 5.84
C ALA A 283 -0.35 8.37 6.35
N MET A 284 -1.46 7.70 6.66
CA MET A 284 -1.41 6.32 7.14
C MET A 284 -1.01 5.31 6.06
N GLY A 285 -1.33 5.59 4.79
CA GLY A 285 -0.84 4.82 3.65
C GLY A 285 0.68 4.88 3.53
N TYR A 286 1.28 6.08 3.61
CA TYR A 286 2.73 6.26 3.57
C TYR A 286 3.44 5.64 4.77
N ILE A 287 2.87 5.72 5.99
CA ILE A 287 3.40 4.99 7.15
C ILE A 287 3.44 3.48 6.91
N ALA A 288 2.34 2.93 6.36
CA ALA A 288 2.20 1.50 6.12
C ALA A 288 3.19 0.99 5.05
N ARG A 289 3.40 1.77 3.98
CA ARG A 289 4.39 1.48 2.92
C ARG A 289 5.82 1.68 3.41
N ALA A 290 6.08 2.73 4.19
CA ALA A 290 7.40 2.97 4.77
C ALA A 290 7.82 1.85 5.74
N ARG A 291 6.88 1.19 6.42
CA ARG A 291 7.14 -0.04 7.19
C ARG A 291 7.46 -1.24 6.30
N GLU A 292 6.72 -1.41 5.21
CA GLU A 292 6.97 -2.47 4.22
C GLU A 292 8.40 -2.38 3.66
N TRP A 293 8.89 -1.16 3.42
CA TRP A 293 10.28 -0.94 2.97
C TRP A 293 11.31 -0.82 4.09
N GLY A 294 10.91 -1.02 5.35
CA GLY A 294 11.83 -0.99 6.49
C GLY A 294 12.41 0.39 6.81
N MET A 295 11.76 1.49 6.41
CA MET A 295 12.15 2.87 6.75
C MET A 295 11.64 3.29 8.13
N ILE A 296 10.53 2.70 8.58
CA ILE A 296 9.90 2.96 9.88
C ILE A 296 9.81 1.64 10.64
N GLN A 297 9.98 1.73 11.96
CA GLN A 297 9.85 0.56 12.83
C GLN A 297 8.46 -0.11 12.69
N PRO A 298 8.41 -1.47 12.71
CA PRO A 298 7.15 -2.19 12.52
C PRO A 298 6.08 -1.85 13.56
N LYS A 299 6.50 -1.57 14.80
CA LYS A 299 5.62 -1.23 15.92
C LYS A 299 5.89 0.21 16.38
N GLN A 300 4.87 0.85 16.92
CA GLN A 300 5.06 2.10 17.66
C GLN A 300 5.72 1.80 19.01
N THR A 301 6.40 2.80 19.56
CA THR A 301 6.91 2.78 20.93
C THR A 301 6.44 4.05 21.62
N HIS A 302 5.79 3.93 22.78
CA HIS A 302 5.14 5.06 23.46
C HIS A 302 4.23 5.89 22.52
N LEU A 303 3.39 5.22 21.73
CA LEU A 303 2.47 5.83 20.74
C LEU A 303 3.14 6.68 19.65
N LYS A 304 4.46 6.55 19.49
CA LYS A 304 5.23 7.23 18.44
C LYS A 304 5.74 6.26 17.40
N TYR A 305 5.75 6.71 16.16
CA TYR A 305 6.49 6.11 15.06
C TYR A 305 7.95 6.58 15.15
N TYR A 306 8.88 5.67 14.87
CA TYR A 306 10.31 5.96 14.82
C TYR A 306 10.91 5.44 13.51
N PRO A 307 11.93 6.12 12.96
CA PRO A 307 12.62 5.65 11.78
C PRO A 307 13.55 4.48 12.15
N THR A 308 13.88 3.67 11.17
CA THR A 308 15.02 2.73 11.22
C THR A 308 16.31 3.45 10.80
N GLU A 309 17.46 2.77 10.82
CA GLU A 309 18.70 3.30 10.26
C GLU A 309 18.54 3.67 8.78
N LEU A 310 17.87 2.82 7.98
CA LEU A 310 17.55 3.12 6.59
C LEU A 310 16.68 4.38 6.47
N GLY A 311 15.66 4.52 7.33
CA GLY A 311 14.82 5.72 7.35
C GLY A 311 15.61 6.98 7.66
N LEU A 312 16.52 6.93 8.64
CA LEU A 312 17.39 8.06 9.00
C LEU A 312 18.36 8.44 7.88
N GLU A 313 18.94 7.45 7.19
CA GLU A 313 19.83 7.70 6.06
C GLU A 313 19.11 8.41 4.91
N LEU A 314 17.89 7.97 4.59
CA LEU A 314 17.10 8.57 3.52
C LEU A 314 16.65 10.02 3.83
N ILE A 315 16.50 10.37 5.12
CA ILE A 315 16.32 11.77 5.57
C ILE A 315 17.63 12.57 5.47
N GLY A 316 18.75 11.95 5.84
CA GLY A 316 20.07 12.60 5.87
C GLY A 316 20.62 12.94 4.48
N GLY A 317 20.27 12.15 3.47
CA GLY A 317 20.65 12.38 2.07
C GLY A 317 19.77 13.38 1.31
N THR A 318 18.72 13.94 1.93
CA THR A 318 17.77 14.88 1.31
C THR A 318 18.05 16.36 1.62
N ARG A 319 19.26 16.72 2.08
CA ARG A 319 19.68 18.10 2.33
C ARG A 319 20.63 18.62 1.26
#